data_AF-A0A8A4TSV7-F1
#
_entry.id   AF-A0A8A4TSV7-F1
#
_cell.length_a   1.000
_cell.length_b   1.000
_cell.length_c   1.000
_cell.angle_alpha   90.00
_cell.angle_beta   90.00
_cell.angle_gamma   90.00
#
_symmetry.space_group_name_H-M   'P 1'
#
loop_
_entity.id
_entity.type
_entity.pdbx_description
1 polymer ?
#
loop_
_entity_poly.entity_id
_entity_poly.type
_entity_poly.pdbx_seq_one_letter_code
_entity_poly.pdbx_strand_id
1 'polypeptide(L)'
;MIDTREKQPYAFDSERVGMVRRALPAGDYSLAGHETEVAVERKSLADLLGTLTRGRRRFKAELKRLATYRFAAVVVEANFRDALTGNYNSQLKPNALIGSVMSITLDHGIPVFWLGDRQAAVAFTEWYLARCHEILKREGTSNE
;
A
#
# COMPACT_ATOMS: atom_id res chain seq x y z
N MET A 1 -3.99 7.70 -9.88
CA MET A 1 -2.66 7.44 -10.48
C MET A 1 -2.23 6.02 -10.18
N ILE A 2 -1.66 5.33 -11.16
CA ILE A 2 -1.19 3.95 -11.06
C ILE A 2 0.28 3.91 -11.46
N ASP A 3 1.14 3.31 -10.65
CA ASP A 3 2.55 3.18 -10.95
C ASP A 3 2.79 2.37 -12.23
N THR A 4 3.72 2.79 -13.08
CA THR A 4 4.01 2.09 -14.33
C THR A 4 4.62 0.71 -14.13
N ARG A 5 5.26 0.44 -12.98
CA ARG A 5 5.89 -0.83 -12.63
C ARG A 5 4.87 -1.85 -12.09
N GLU A 6 3.68 -1.42 -11.68
CA GLU A 6 2.60 -2.32 -11.26
C GLU A 6 2.08 -3.11 -12.47
N LYS A 7 2.36 -4.42 -12.46
CA LYS A 7 2.10 -5.34 -13.58
C LYS A 7 0.65 -5.81 -13.64
N GLN A 8 -0.02 -5.87 -12.49
CA GLN A 8 -1.40 -6.33 -12.37
C GLN A 8 -2.23 -5.26 -11.65
N PRO A 9 -2.40 -4.08 -12.29
CA PRO A 9 -3.07 -2.95 -11.68
C PRO A 9 -4.52 -3.30 -11.32
N TYR A 10 -5.02 -2.69 -10.26
CA TYR A 10 -6.43 -2.72 -9.92
C TYR A 10 -7.28 -2.11 -11.04
N ALA A 11 -8.45 -2.70 -11.24
CA ALA A 11 -9.50 -2.16 -12.07
C ALA A 11 -10.49 -1.47 -11.13
N PHE A 12 -10.43 -0.15 -11.09
CA PHE A 12 -11.41 0.67 -10.37
C PHE A 12 -12.62 0.94 -11.26
N ASP A 13 -13.74 1.32 -10.65
CA ASP A 13 -14.91 1.81 -11.39
C ASP A 13 -14.56 3.09 -12.16
N SER A 14 -14.47 2.99 -13.49
CA SER A 14 -14.07 4.08 -14.37
C SER A 14 -15.08 5.23 -14.43
N GLU A 15 -16.34 4.99 -14.04
CA GLU A 15 -17.34 6.06 -13.95
C GLU A 15 -17.09 6.96 -12.74
N ARG A 16 -16.39 6.44 -11.72
CA ARG A 16 -16.08 7.15 -10.46
C ARG A 16 -14.66 7.67 -10.42
N VAL A 17 -13.71 6.94 -10.99
CA VAL A 17 -12.27 7.19 -10.82
C VAL A 17 -11.57 7.26 -12.18
N GLY A 18 -10.99 8.42 -12.47
CA GLY A 18 -10.05 8.57 -13.58
C GLY A 18 -8.73 7.87 -13.30
N MET A 19 -8.34 6.94 -14.18
CA MET A 19 -7.09 6.16 -14.05
C MET A 19 -6.04 6.66 -15.05
N VAL A 20 -4.86 7.02 -14.54
CA VAL A 20 -3.70 7.42 -15.34
C VAL A 20 -2.47 6.67 -14.86
N ARG A 21 -1.71 6.08 -15.78
CA ARG A 21 -0.44 5.40 -15.48
C ARG A 21 0.73 6.37 -15.53
N ARG A 22 1.56 6.40 -14.48
CA ARG A 22 2.76 7.24 -14.40
C ARG A 22 3.77 6.61 -13.44
N ALA A 23 5.06 6.83 -13.62
CA ALA A 23 6.04 6.47 -12.59
C ALA A 23 5.79 7.31 -11.33
N LEU A 24 5.57 6.64 -10.19
CA LEU A 24 5.40 7.25 -8.88
C LEU A 24 6.72 7.21 -8.09
N PRO A 25 7.01 8.22 -7.25
CA PRO A 25 8.22 8.21 -6.43
C PRO A 25 8.26 7.07 -5.39
N ALA A 26 7.08 6.68 -4.89
CA ALA A 26 6.81 5.57 -3.97
C ALA A 26 5.33 5.15 -4.04
N GLY A 27 5.05 3.88 -3.75
CA GLY A 27 3.69 3.30 -3.80
C GLY A 27 3.25 2.88 -5.21
N ASP A 28 2.19 2.07 -5.26
CA ASP A 28 1.59 1.57 -6.51
C ASP A 28 0.41 2.43 -6.96
N TYR A 29 -0.29 3.06 -6.02
CA TYR A 29 -1.45 3.92 -6.30
C TYR A 29 -1.36 5.23 -5.54
N SER A 30 -1.85 6.30 -6.18
CA SER A 30 -1.90 7.64 -5.59
C SER A 30 -2.98 8.51 -6.24
N LEU A 31 -3.18 9.72 -5.73
CA LEU A 31 -4.04 10.76 -6.29
C LEU A 31 -3.26 11.71 -7.20
N ALA A 32 -3.89 12.16 -8.28
CA ALA A 32 -3.27 13.12 -9.20
C ALA A 32 -3.04 14.46 -8.49
N GLY A 33 -1.83 15.02 -8.60
CA GLY A 33 -1.43 16.26 -7.92
C GLY A 33 -1.00 16.08 -6.46
N HIS A 34 -1.13 14.87 -5.90
CA HIS A 34 -0.74 14.54 -4.52
C HIS A 34 0.16 13.29 -4.45
N GLU A 35 0.95 13.03 -5.49
CA GLU A 35 1.78 11.82 -5.67
C GLU A 35 2.88 11.64 -4.61
N THR A 36 3.14 12.68 -3.81
CA THR A 36 4.10 12.68 -2.70
C THR A 36 3.45 12.89 -1.33
N GLU A 37 2.12 12.92 -1.27
CA GLU A 37 1.34 13.09 -0.05
C GLU A 37 0.44 11.88 0.23
N VAL A 38 -0.04 11.21 -0.82
CA VAL A 38 -0.90 10.02 -0.76
C VAL A 38 -0.24 8.85 -1.45
N ALA A 39 -0.18 7.68 -0.82
CA ALA A 39 0.25 6.46 -1.47
C ALA A 39 -0.39 5.21 -0.87
N VAL A 40 -0.72 4.26 -1.74
CA VAL A 40 -1.04 2.88 -1.37
C VAL A 40 -0.02 1.95 -2.02
N GLU A 41 0.71 1.21 -1.21
CA GLU A 41 1.63 0.14 -1.60
C GLU A 41 0.88 -1.19 -1.56
N ARG A 42 0.84 -1.93 -2.67
CA ARG A 42 0.13 -3.19 -2.77
C ARG A 42 1.11 -4.36 -2.66
N LYS A 43 0.76 -5.37 -1.85
CA LYS A 43 1.52 -6.63 -1.79
C LYS A 43 0.63 -7.86 -1.79
N SER A 44 1.02 -8.87 -2.56
CA SER A 44 0.63 -10.24 -2.24
C SER A 44 1.42 -10.74 -1.02
N LEU A 45 0.95 -11.81 -0.38
CA LEU A 45 1.73 -12.45 0.70
C LEU A 45 3.10 -12.92 0.20
N ALA A 46 3.17 -13.47 -1.02
CA ALA A 46 4.44 -13.88 -1.63
C ALA A 46 5.41 -12.70 -1.83
N ASP A 47 4.91 -11.56 -2.31
CA ASP A 47 5.72 -10.36 -2.50
C ASP A 47 6.21 -9.80 -1.17
N LEU A 48 5.36 -9.79 -0.14
CA LEU A 48 5.74 -9.38 1.21
C LEU A 48 6.86 -10.27 1.77
N LEU A 49 6.73 -11.59 1.65
CA LEU A 49 7.75 -12.55 2.07
C LEU A 49 9.08 -12.38 1.31
N GLY A 50 9.01 -12.22 -0.01
CA GLY A 50 10.19 -11.98 -0.86
C GLY A 50 10.89 -10.66 -0.52
N THR A 51 10.10 -9.63 -0.22
CA THR A 51 10.54 -8.31 0.21
C THR A 51 11.31 -8.39 1.53
N LEU A 52 10.78 -9.12 2.52
CA LEU A 52 11.39 -9.21 3.86
C LEU A 52 12.63 -10.09 3.92
N THR A 53 12.81 -10.99 2.95
CA THR A 53 13.97 -11.89 2.86
C THR A 53 15.07 -11.32 1.97
N ARG A 54 14.83 -11.23 0.66
CA ARG A 54 15.84 -10.84 -0.35
C ARG A 54 15.77 -9.35 -0.72
N GLY A 55 14.59 -8.75 -0.62
CA GLY A 55 14.31 -7.37 -1.04
C GLY A 55 14.56 -6.29 0.02
N ARG A 56 15.05 -6.63 1.21
CA ARG A 56 14.93 -5.80 2.41
C ARG A 56 15.54 -4.41 2.27
N ARG A 57 16.68 -4.27 1.58
CA ARG A 57 17.34 -2.97 1.38
C ARG A 57 16.49 -2.03 0.51
N ARG A 58 15.95 -2.54 -0.60
CA ARG A 58 15.09 -1.76 -1.51
C ARG A 58 13.82 -1.33 -0.80
N PHE A 59 13.21 -2.27 -0.08
CA PHE A 59 11.99 -2.00 0.68
C PHE A 59 12.18 -0.98 1.79
N LYS A 60 13.29 -1.01 2.52
CA LYS A 60 13.58 0.03 3.52
C LYS A 60 13.66 1.43 2.90
N ALA A 61 14.21 1.57 1.70
CA ALA A 61 14.27 2.86 1.02
C ALA A 61 12.87 3.35 0.60
N GLU A 62 12.02 2.43 0.17
CA GLU A 62 10.62 2.69 -0.17
C GLU A 62 9.79 3.07 1.05
N LEU A 63 9.87 2.29 2.14
CA LEU A 63 9.25 2.61 3.43
C LEU A 63 9.70 3.98 3.96
N LYS A 64 10.98 4.33 3.83
CA LYS A 64 11.48 5.65 4.24
C LYS A 64 10.82 6.78 3.46
N ARG A 65 10.50 6.59 2.18
CA ARG A 65 9.75 7.58 1.39
C ARG A 65 8.29 7.61 1.80
N LEU A 66 7.64 6.45 1.87
CA LEU A 66 6.23 6.34 2.28
C LEU A 66 5.99 6.94 3.68
N ALA A 67 6.94 6.80 4.60
CA ALA A 67 6.84 7.37 5.95
C ALA A 67 6.86 8.91 5.97
N THR A 68 7.26 9.57 4.87
CA THR A 68 7.15 11.03 4.74
C THR A 68 5.80 11.49 4.19
N TYR A 69 4.99 10.55 3.69
CA TYR A 69 3.70 10.87 3.09
C TYR A 69 2.66 10.98 4.20
N ARG A 70 1.74 11.92 4.04
CA ARG A 70 0.67 12.17 5.01
C ARG A 70 -0.31 11.00 5.09
N PHE A 71 -0.67 10.44 3.94
CA PHE A 71 -1.58 9.32 3.81
C PHE A 71 -0.87 8.16 3.09
N ALA A 72 -0.17 7.33 3.85
CA ALA A 72 0.45 6.12 3.35
C ALA A 72 -0.25 4.88 3.91
N ALA A 73 -0.38 3.83 3.09
CA ALA A 73 -0.84 2.52 3.54
C ALA A 73 -0.15 1.40 2.75
N VAL A 74 0.07 0.26 3.42
CA VAL A 74 0.37 -1.01 2.75
C VAL A 74 -0.90 -1.86 2.78
N VAL A 75 -1.33 -2.36 1.62
CA VAL A 75 -2.45 -3.29 1.50
C VAL A 75 -1.93 -4.67 1.11
N VAL A 76 -2.34 -5.69 1.87
CA VAL A 76 -1.90 -7.07 1.69
C VAL A 76 -3.07 -7.94 1.24
N GLU A 77 -2.93 -8.57 0.08
CA GLU A 77 -3.90 -9.50 -0.52
C GLU A 77 -3.77 -10.90 0.11
N ALA A 78 -3.97 -10.97 1.42
CA ALA A 78 -4.00 -12.22 2.17
C ALA A 78 -4.70 -12.03 3.51
N ASN A 79 -5.06 -13.15 4.14
CA ASN A 79 -5.54 -13.13 5.52
C ASN A 79 -4.37 -13.04 6.49
N PHE A 80 -4.50 -12.22 7.53
CA PHE A 80 -3.51 -12.17 8.60
C PHE A 80 -3.32 -13.53 9.28
N ARG A 81 -4.38 -14.37 9.32
CA ARG A 81 -4.30 -15.74 9.81
C ARG A 81 -3.23 -16.57 9.08
N ASP A 82 -3.11 -16.45 7.76
CA ASP A 82 -2.11 -17.22 7.00
C ASP A 82 -0.69 -16.80 7.37
N ALA A 83 -0.48 -15.51 7.64
CA ALA A 83 0.79 -15.00 8.14
C ALA A 83 1.11 -15.50 9.56
N LEU A 84 0.10 -15.55 10.44
CA LEU A 84 0.23 -16.05 11.82
C LEU A 84 0.58 -17.55 11.88
N THR A 85 -0.08 -18.36 11.05
CA THR A 85 0.05 -19.82 11.08
C THR A 85 1.17 -20.35 10.18
N GLY A 86 1.80 -19.50 9.37
CA GLY A 86 2.83 -19.93 8.43
C GLY A 86 2.27 -20.62 7.18
N ASN A 87 1.02 -20.37 6.83
CA ASN A 87 0.35 -20.97 5.68
C ASN A 87 0.78 -20.27 4.36
N TYR A 88 2.06 -20.38 4.02
CA TYR A 88 2.67 -19.78 2.84
C TYR A 88 3.95 -20.50 2.42
N ASN A 89 4.37 -20.32 1.17
CA ASN A 89 5.56 -20.96 0.62
C ASN A 89 6.83 -20.10 0.86
N SER A 90 7.34 -20.10 2.10
CA SER A 90 8.59 -19.39 2.46
C SER A 90 9.20 -19.97 3.74
N GLN A 91 10.53 -19.88 3.86
CA GLN A 91 11.27 -20.26 5.06
C GLN A 91 11.25 -19.17 6.16
N LEU A 92 10.65 -18.00 5.89
CA LEU A 92 10.53 -16.95 6.89
C LEU A 92 9.58 -17.40 8.01
N LYS A 93 10.07 -17.41 9.25
CA LYS A 93 9.25 -17.78 10.42
C LYS A 93 8.12 -16.76 10.64
N PRO A 94 6.90 -17.19 11.03
CA PRO A 94 5.76 -16.30 11.30
C PRO A 94 6.10 -15.13 12.22
N ASN A 95 6.79 -15.37 13.33
CA ASN A 95 7.17 -14.30 14.28
C ASN A 95 8.06 -13.22 13.64
N ALA A 96 8.93 -13.59 12.69
CA ALA A 96 9.78 -12.63 11.99
C ALA A 96 8.98 -11.80 10.95
N LEU A 97 8.01 -12.43 10.29
CA LEU A 97 7.06 -11.75 9.42
C LEU A 97 6.23 -10.74 10.23
N ILE A 98 5.59 -11.19 11.32
CA ILE A 98 4.76 -10.36 12.20
C ILE A 98 5.57 -9.21 12.78
N GLY A 99 6.76 -9.47 13.30
CA GLY A 99 7.63 -8.41 13.83
C GLY A 99 7.99 -7.36 12.77
N SER A 100 8.19 -7.78 11.52
CA SER A 100 8.42 -6.84 10.42
C SER A 100 7.18 -6.01 10.09
N VAL A 101 5.99 -6.63 10.11
CA VAL A 101 4.71 -5.93 9.91
C VAL A 101 4.48 -4.90 11.03
N MET A 102 4.75 -5.25 12.28
CA MET A 102 4.64 -4.32 13.41
C MET A 102 5.63 -3.16 13.27
N SER A 103 6.85 -3.41 12.80
CA SER A 103 7.82 -2.34 12.55
C SER A 103 7.35 -1.36 11.45
N ILE A 104 6.74 -1.86 10.38
CA ILE A 104 6.13 -0.99 9.35
C ILE A 104 5.03 -0.12 9.95
N THR A 105 4.13 -0.73 10.73
CA THR A 105 3.00 -0.02 11.33
C THR A 105 3.42 1.00 12.40
N LEU A 106 4.26 0.59 13.35
CA LEU A 106 4.53 1.36 14.56
C LEU A 106 5.78 2.23 14.43
N ASP A 107 6.86 1.69 13.87
CA ASP A 107 8.13 2.43 13.79
C ASP A 107 8.14 3.40 12.61
N HIS A 108 7.51 3.00 11.49
CA HIS A 108 7.40 3.84 10.30
C HIS A 108 6.08 4.60 10.20
N GLY A 109 5.09 4.30 11.05
CA GLY A 109 3.78 4.96 11.04
C GLY A 109 2.91 4.61 9.82
N ILE A 110 3.21 3.51 9.11
CA ILE A 110 2.51 3.14 7.88
C ILE A 110 1.57 1.96 8.18
N PRO A 111 0.25 2.17 8.24
CA PRO A 111 -0.69 1.08 8.52
C PRO A 111 -0.61 -0.03 7.46
N VAL A 112 -0.67 -1.28 7.92
CA VAL A 112 -0.70 -2.49 7.09
C VAL A 112 -2.08 -3.14 7.18
N PHE A 113 -2.85 -3.09 6.09
CA PHE A 113 -4.19 -3.67 6.01
C PHE A 113 -4.16 -5.06 5.36
N TRP A 114 -4.70 -6.06 6.05
CA TRP A 114 -4.83 -7.42 5.55
C TRP A 114 -6.24 -7.62 5.02
N LEU A 115 -6.37 -7.72 3.70
CA LEU A 115 -7.65 -7.61 3.03
C LEU A 115 -8.17 -8.94 2.50
N GLY A 116 -7.51 -10.05 2.83
CA GLY A 116 -7.96 -11.40 2.47
C GLY A 116 -7.65 -11.73 1.01
N ASP A 117 -8.25 -10.99 0.08
CA ASP A 117 -8.10 -11.20 -1.36
C ASP A 117 -7.97 -9.88 -2.14
N ARG A 118 -7.77 -10.03 -3.46
CA ARG A 118 -7.62 -8.92 -4.40
C ARG A 118 -8.88 -8.06 -4.51
N GLN A 119 -10.08 -8.63 -4.45
CA GLN A 119 -11.32 -7.88 -4.66
C GLN A 119 -11.56 -6.92 -3.50
N ALA A 120 -11.37 -7.40 -2.27
CA ALA A 120 -11.40 -6.56 -1.08
C ALA A 120 -10.30 -5.50 -1.11
N ALA A 121 -9.11 -5.84 -1.60
CA ALA A 121 -8.02 -4.88 -1.73
C ALA A 121 -8.28 -3.77 -2.77
N VAL A 122 -8.91 -4.09 -3.89
CA VAL A 122 -9.40 -3.11 -4.87
C VAL A 122 -10.39 -2.16 -4.21
N ALA A 123 -11.44 -2.70 -3.58
CA ALA A 123 -12.50 -1.89 -2.97
C ALA A 123 -11.95 -0.98 -1.87
N PHE A 124 -11.11 -1.52 -0.98
CA PHE A 124 -10.47 -0.73 0.06
C PHE A 124 -9.60 0.38 -0.51
N THR A 125 -8.77 0.08 -1.52
CA THR A 125 -7.88 1.07 -2.13
C THR A 125 -8.66 2.20 -2.77
N GLU A 126 -9.77 1.89 -3.45
CA GLU A 126 -10.68 2.88 -4.03
C GLU A 126 -11.25 3.81 -2.95
N TRP A 127 -11.83 3.23 -1.89
CA TRP A 127 -12.41 4.01 -0.77
C TRP A 127 -11.37 4.82 -0.01
N TYR A 128 -10.18 4.26 0.21
CA TYR A 128 -9.07 4.94 0.89
C TYR A 128 -8.63 6.18 0.10
N LEU A 129 -8.41 6.03 -1.22
CA LEU A 129 -8.02 7.14 -2.08
C LEU A 129 -9.14 8.19 -2.19
N ALA A 130 -10.39 7.77 -2.34
CA ALA A 130 -11.54 8.67 -2.38
C ALA A 130 -11.63 9.50 -1.09
N ARG A 131 -11.45 8.86 0.07
CA ARG A 131 -11.47 9.56 1.36
C ARG A 131 -10.33 10.55 1.52
N CYS A 132 -9.11 10.18 1.10
CA CYS A 132 -7.96 11.09 1.09
C CYS A 132 -8.25 12.31 0.21
N HIS A 133 -8.83 12.10 -0.98
CA HIS A 133 -9.19 13.19 -1.90
C HIS A 133 -10.18 14.16 -1.26
N GLU A 134 -11.21 13.68 -0.58
CA GLU A 134 -12.17 14.52 0.14
C GLU A 134 -11.53 15.39 1.23
N ILE A 135 -10.61 14.82 2.02
CA ILE A 135 -9.91 15.53 3.08
C ILE A 135 -9.06 16.66 2.48
N LEU A 136 -8.25 16.34 1.47
CA LEU A 136 -7.37 17.29 0.79
C LEU A 136 -8.15 18.41 0.09
N LYS A 137 -9.28 18.07 -0.54
CA LYS A 137 -10.14 19.06 -1.20
C LYS A 137 -10.69 20.08 -0.20
N ARG A 138 -11.15 19.63 0.97
CA ARG A 138 -11.70 20.53 2.02
C ARG A 138 -10.66 21.49 2.57
N GLU A 139 -9.43 21.03 2.72
CA GLU A 139 -8.32 21.85 3.22
C GLU A 139 -7.86 22.87 2.17
N GLY A 140 -7.86 22.49 0.89
CA GLY A 140 -7.60 23.42 -0.21
C GLY A 140 -8.61 24.56 -0.30
N THR A 141 -9.91 24.27 -0.09
CA THR A 141 -10.98 25.28 -0.12
C THR A 141 -11.02 26.17 1.13
N SER A 142 -10.31 25.80 2.20
CA SER A 142 -10.26 26.60 3.45
C SER A 142 -9.10 27.61 3.45
N ASN A 143 -8.20 27.52 2.47
CA ASN A 143 -7.02 28.38 2.30
C ASN A 143 -7.17 29.41 1.15
N GLU A 144 -8.36 29.51 0.55
CA GLU A 144 -8.75 30.54 -0.44
C GLU A 144 -9.80 31.47 0.18
#